data_AF-A0A9P5RM81-F1
#
_entry.id   AF-A0A9P5RM81-F1
#
_cell.length_a   1.000
_cell.length_b   1.000
_cell.length_c   1.000
_cell.angle_alpha   90.00
_cell.angle_beta   90.00
_cell.angle_gamma   90.00
#
_symmetry.space_group_name_H-M   'P 1'
#
loop_
_entity.id
_entity.type
_entity.pdbx_description
1 polymer ?
#
loop_
_entity_poly.entity_id
_entity_poly.type
_entity_poly.pdbx_seq_one_letter_code
_entity_poly.pdbx_strand_id
1 'polypeptide(L)'
;MDQETVPSRSVIGSFYSNLLKLDTENLNTIDIKEYSKWERRLIDAERKRRKISGNTAPTKAEKSRILSIGERKAENSSITSKNRNPMSSSWSLYPELIGSVDVHLKKPFTFYNVDDNGLHALKEYDTFVSGNFLCIKRCSKRGWSSGKIAISIRLYDHDQYNARIHHQRCRVCDSLSRPTLDADTYGERVSYRLNKWSGFEMDLPKYGKKTTPPHDCDRCEACSIGRCPHDRDDVKYRECRKHCRSDY
;
A
#
# COMPACT_ATOMS: atom_id res chain seq x y z
N MET A 1 -15.51 22.10 28.75
CA MET A 1 -14.43 23.08 28.54
C MET A 1 -13.20 22.28 28.17
N ASP A 2 -12.71 22.20 26.94
CA ASP A 2 -12.98 22.98 25.73
C ASP A 2 -13.05 22.03 24.53
N GLN A 3 -14.04 22.20 23.66
CA GLN A 3 -14.06 21.49 22.37
C GLN A 3 -12.95 22.10 21.51
N GLU A 4 -11.79 21.44 21.44
CA GLU A 4 -10.65 21.87 20.62
C GLU A 4 -11.11 21.89 19.15
N THR A 5 -11.41 23.09 18.64
CA THR A 5 -11.86 23.31 17.27
C THR A 5 -10.72 23.00 16.32
N VAL A 6 -10.94 22.12 15.35
CA VAL A 6 -9.96 21.85 14.30
C VAL A 6 -9.73 23.15 13.52
N PRO A 7 -8.47 23.63 13.42
CA PRO A 7 -8.16 24.85 12.67
C PRO A 7 -8.43 24.67 11.17
N SER A 8 -8.72 25.76 10.48
CA SER A 8 -8.86 25.72 9.02
C SER A 8 -7.52 25.41 8.34
N ARG A 9 -7.57 24.86 7.12
CA ARG A 9 -6.38 24.56 6.31
C ARG A 9 -5.45 25.76 6.12
N SER A 10 -6.01 26.97 6.06
CA SER A 10 -5.26 28.22 5.94
C SER A 10 -4.43 28.51 7.20
N VAL A 11 -5.01 28.30 8.39
CA VAL A 11 -4.33 28.48 9.68
C VAL A 11 -3.20 27.45 9.81
N ILE A 12 -3.47 26.19 9.46
CA ILE A 12 -2.46 25.13 9.45
C ILE A 12 -1.33 25.46 8.47
N GLY A 13 -1.67 25.94 7.28
CA GLY A 13 -0.72 26.33 6.25
C GLY A 13 0.20 27.46 6.67
N SER A 14 -0.34 28.45 7.39
CA SER A 14 0.40 29.59 7.92
C SER A 14 1.39 29.14 9.00
N PHE A 15 0.93 28.32 9.94
CA PHE A 15 1.78 27.74 10.99
C PHE A 15 2.91 26.90 10.39
N TYR A 16 2.60 26.00 9.45
CA TYR A 16 3.61 25.17 8.82
C TYR A 16 4.64 25.98 8.03
N SER A 17 4.22 27.07 7.38
CA SER A 17 5.13 27.97 6.68
C SER A 17 6.11 28.68 7.63
N ASN A 18 5.71 28.93 8.88
CA ASN A 18 6.62 29.46 9.90
C ASN A 18 7.58 28.38 10.44
N LEU A 19 7.13 27.14 10.61
CA LEU A 19 8.02 26.02 10.96
C LEU A 19 9.13 25.81 9.93
N LEU A 20 8.84 26.00 8.64
CA LEU A 20 9.82 25.88 7.57
C LEU A 20 10.92 26.95 7.60
N LYS A 21 10.71 28.08 8.29
CA LYS A 21 11.71 29.14 8.45
C LYS A 21 12.72 28.84 9.56
N LEU A 22 12.41 27.93 10.47
CA LEU A 22 13.32 27.52 11.53
C LEU A 22 14.38 26.58 10.95
N ASP A 23 15.62 26.69 11.41
CA ASP A 23 16.64 25.65 11.19
C ASP A 23 16.37 24.41 12.04
N THR A 24 17.16 23.36 11.83
CA THR A 24 16.97 22.07 12.52
C THR A 24 17.20 22.16 14.03
N GLU A 25 18.12 23.02 14.48
CA GLU A 25 18.45 23.18 15.89
C GLU A 25 17.29 23.86 16.62
N ASN A 26 16.82 24.99 16.09
CA ASN A 26 15.67 25.73 16.59
C ASN A 26 14.38 24.93 16.52
N LEU A 27 14.19 24.08 15.51
CA LEU A 27 13.02 23.18 15.44
C LEU A 27 13.05 22.12 16.55
N ASN A 28 14.23 21.62 16.93
CA ASN A 28 14.37 20.58 17.95
C ASN A 28 14.28 21.13 19.38
N THR A 29 14.59 22.41 19.59
CA THR A 29 14.50 23.07 20.90
C THR A 29 13.09 23.56 21.25
N ILE A 30 12.13 23.53 20.31
CA ILE A 30 10.74 23.91 20.58
C ILE A 30 10.16 23.07 21.73
N ASP A 31 9.72 23.73 22.81
CA ASP A 31 8.91 23.12 23.86
C ASP A 31 7.50 22.85 23.34
N ILE A 32 7.26 21.59 23.03
CA ILE A 32 6.00 21.10 22.44
C ILE A 32 4.83 21.31 23.42
N LYS A 33 5.06 21.47 24.72
CA LYS A 33 4.00 21.58 25.74
C LYS A 33 3.19 22.86 25.64
N GLU A 34 3.75 23.93 25.08
CA GLU A 34 3.07 25.22 24.93
C GLU A 34 2.13 25.27 23.70
N TYR A 35 2.23 24.31 22.80
CA TYR A 35 1.47 24.28 21.55
C TYR A 35 0.17 23.48 21.69
N SER A 36 -0.84 23.81 20.89
CA SER A 36 -2.08 23.03 20.78
C SER A 36 -1.84 21.65 20.15
N LYS A 37 -2.73 20.68 20.32
CA LYS A 37 -2.45 19.29 19.89
C LYS A 37 -2.18 19.17 18.39
N TRP A 38 -2.84 19.98 17.57
CA TRP A 38 -2.65 19.94 16.13
C TRP A 38 -1.30 20.53 15.69
N GLU A 39 -0.82 21.58 16.37
CA GLU A 39 0.50 22.18 16.16
C GLU A 39 1.61 21.21 16.53
N ARG A 40 1.48 20.51 17.68
CA ARG A 40 2.42 19.47 18.10
C ARG A 40 2.62 18.41 17.02
N ARG A 41 1.53 17.95 16.40
CA ARG A 41 1.59 16.96 15.32
C ARG A 41 2.31 17.47 14.07
N LEU A 42 2.19 18.76 13.75
CA LEU A 42 2.92 19.37 12.64
C LEU A 42 4.41 19.52 12.94
N ILE A 43 4.75 19.93 14.16
CA ILE A 43 6.15 19.99 14.64
C ILE A 43 6.79 18.61 14.53
N ASP A 44 6.12 17.57 15.05
CA ASP A 44 6.62 16.19 15.00
C ASP A 44 6.73 15.65 13.57
N ALA A 45 5.76 15.99 12.70
CA ALA A 45 5.79 15.60 11.29
C ALA A 45 6.98 16.26 10.56
N GLU A 46 7.26 17.54 10.83
CA GLU A 46 8.40 18.25 10.23
C GLU A 46 9.74 17.73 10.76
N ARG A 47 9.85 17.45 12.07
CA ARG A 47 11.05 16.81 12.64
C ARG A 47 11.33 15.46 11.98
N LYS A 48 10.30 14.63 11.81
CA LYS A 48 10.41 13.34 11.10
C LYS A 48 10.82 13.51 9.65
N ARG A 49 10.25 14.49 8.94
CA ARG A 49 10.63 14.81 7.56
C ARG A 49 12.09 15.20 7.46
N ARG A 50 12.56 16.13 8.31
CA ARG A 50 13.96 16.59 8.30
C ARG A 50 14.96 15.52 8.69
N LYS A 51 14.56 14.54 9.51
CA LYS A 51 15.39 13.35 9.80
C LYS A 51 15.68 12.52 8.55
N ILE A 52 14.76 12.52 7.58
CA ILE A 52 14.85 11.71 6.35
C ILE A 52 15.44 12.54 5.19
N SER A 53 14.90 13.74 4.96
CA SER A 53 15.21 14.57 3.78
C SER A 53 16.19 15.72 4.08
N GLY A 54 16.72 15.79 5.29
CA GLY A 54 17.55 16.92 5.74
C GLY A 54 16.80 18.25 5.79
N ASN A 55 17.53 19.36 5.78
CA ASN A 55 16.94 20.70 5.85
C ASN A 55 16.43 21.23 4.49
N THR A 56 16.22 20.35 3.52
CA THR A 56 15.72 20.72 2.19
C THR A 56 14.26 21.14 2.26
N ALA A 57 13.84 22.01 1.33
CA ALA A 57 12.43 22.43 1.24
C ALA A 57 11.52 21.23 0.91
N PRO A 58 10.35 21.11 1.56
CA PRO A 58 9.43 20.01 1.29
C PRO A 58 8.85 20.11 -0.13
N THR A 59 8.75 18.95 -0.79
CA THR A 59 8.01 18.82 -2.05
C THR A 59 6.53 19.17 -1.85
N LYS A 60 5.83 19.49 -2.95
CA LYS A 60 4.38 19.76 -2.92
C LYS A 60 3.58 18.60 -2.29
N ALA A 61 4.02 17.36 -2.52
CA ALA A 61 3.40 16.15 -1.96
C ALA A 61 3.65 16.02 -0.44
N GLU A 62 4.89 16.24 0.02
CA GLU A 62 5.21 16.24 1.46
C GLU A 62 4.45 17.35 2.19
N LYS A 63 4.42 18.57 1.62
CA LYS A 63 3.66 19.69 2.17
C LYS A 63 2.18 19.34 2.29
N SER A 64 1.55 18.79 1.25
CA SER A 64 0.14 18.38 1.31
C SER A 64 -0.13 17.34 2.39
N ARG A 65 0.76 16.35 2.53
CA ARG A 65 0.68 15.31 3.58
C ARG A 65 0.79 15.90 4.97
N ILE A 66 1.74 16.79 5.21
CA ILE A 66 1.96 17.40 6.53
C ILE A 66 0.78 18.29 6.93
N LEU A 67 0.23 19.08 6.00
CA LEU A 67 -0.97 19.88 6.27
C LEU A 67 -2.18 19.00 6.65
N SER A 68 -2.35 17.84 6.00
CA SER A 68 -3.44 16.90 6.33
C SER A 68 -3.35 16.28 7.73
N ILE A 69 -2.16 16.32 8.37
CA ILE A 69 -1.98 15.85 9.76
C ILE A 69 -2.58 16.86 10.75
N GLY A 70 -2.43 18.16 10.47
CA GLY A 70 -3.01 19.24 11.27
C GLY A 70 -4.54 19.21 11.31
N GLU A 71 -5.17 18.74 10.22
CA GLU A 71 -6.63 18.70 10.05
C GLU A 71 -7.31 17.54 10.81
N ARG A 72 -6.57 16.62 11.41
CA ARG A 72 -7.15 15.44 12.08
C ARG A 72 -7.75 15.83 13.44
N LYS A 73 -8.94 15.36 13.79
CA LYS A 73 -9.45 15.50 15.18
C LYS A 73 -8.60 14.67 16.14
N ALA A 74 -8.39 15.17 17.36
CA ALA A 74 -7.68 14.46 18.41
C ALA A 74 -8.57 13.33 18.96
N GLU A 75 -8.47 12.13 18.40
CA GLU A 75 -8.96 10.93 19.08
C GLU A 75 -7.88 10.44 20.04
N ASN A 76 -8.29 10.17 21.29
CA ASN A 76 -7.40 9.86 22.41
C ASN A 76 -6.53 8.63 22.12
N SER A 77 -5.21 8.88 22.06
CA SER A 77 -4.18 7.86 21.99
C SER A 77 -3.91 7.29 23.38
N SER A 78 -4.66 6.27 23.77
CA SER A 78 -4.21 5.28 24.76
C SER A 78 -3.69 4.07 24.00
N ILE A 79 -2.41 3.78 24.23
CA ILE A 79 -1.74 2.56 23.80
C ILE A 79 -2.43 1.40 24.54
N THR A 80 -3.41 0.78 23.89
CA THR A 80 -3.71 -0.63 24.07
C THR A 80 -3.84 -1.26 22.70
N SER A 81 -2.97 -2.24 22.47
CA SER A 81 -3.16 -3.25 21.44
C SER A 81 -4.54 -3.88 21.62
N LYS A 82 -5.53 -3.50 20.81
CA LYS A 82 -6.60 -4.37 20.27
C LYS A 82 -7.56 -3.57 19.37
N ASN A 83 -7.88 -4.19 18.23
CA ASN A 83 -8.88 -3.80 17.24
C ASN A 83 -8.62 -2.56 16.39
N ARG A 84 -7.62 -2.67 15.48
CA ARG A 84 -7.84 -2.12 14.14
C ARG A 84 -8.91 -2.97 13.48
N ASN A 85 -10.01 -2.34 13.07
CA ASN A 85 -10.95 -2.93 12.13
C ASN A 85 -10.13 -3.42 10.90
N PRO A 86 -10.06 -4.71 10.54
CA PRO A 86 -9.00 -5.24 9.66
C PRO A 86 -9.13 -4.93 8.16
N MET A 87 -9.84 -3.87 7.76
CA MET A 87 -10.45 -3.79 6.42
C MET A 87 -10.44 -2.41 5.75
N SER A 88 -9.48 -1.52 6.07
CA SER A 88 -9.37 -0.22 5.41
C SER A 88 -8.25 -0.10 4.39
N SER A 89 -7.32 -1.05 4.29
CA SER A 89 -6.31 -1.06 3.23
C SER A 89 -6.85 -1.77 1.98
N SER A 90 -6.68 -1.14 0.82
CA SER A 90 -7.00 -1.70 -0.51
C SER A 90 -6.11 -2.89 -0.92
N TRP A 91 -5.24 -3.32 -0.01
CA TRP A 91 -4.29 -4.41 -0.17
C TRP A 91 -3.90 -5.00 1.19
N SER A 92 -3.22 -6.15 1.16
CA SER A 92 -2.65 -6.81 2.34
C SER A 92 -1.31 -7.48 2.03
N LEU A 93 -0.53 -7.73 3.09
CA LEU A 93 0.59 -8.69 3.08
C LEU A 93 0.14 -10.04 3.65
N TYR A 94 0.82 -11.12 3.25
CA TYR A 94 0.51 -12.50 3.65
C TYR A 94 1.74 -13.20 4.26
N PRO A 95 2.17 -12.81 5.49
CA PRO A 95 3.29 -13.47 6.18
C PRO A 95 3.08 -14.99 6.36
N GLU A 96 1.83 -15.43 6.45
CA GLU A 96 1.46 -16.84 6.56
C GLU A 96 1.86 -17.69 5.34
N LEU A 97 2.17 -17.06 4.20
CA LEU A 97 2.59 -17.73 2.97
C LEU A 97 4.11 -17.69 2.74
N ILE A 98 4.92 -17.22 3.69
CA ILE A 98 6.40 -17.20 3.56
C ILE A 98 6.93 -18.60 3.23
N GLY A 99 6.42 -19.63 3.91
CA GLY A 99 6.84 -21.01 3.68
C GLY A 99 6.60 -21.50 2.26
N SER A 100 5.56 -21.03 1.56
CA SER A 100 5.33 -21.42 0.16
C SER A 100 6.27 -20.71 -0.81
N VAL A 101 6.87 -19.58 -0.42
CA VAL A 101 7.93 -18.93 -1.20
C VAL A 101 9.27 -19.63 -0.97
N ASP A 102 9.60 -19.91 0.30
CA ASP A 102 10.91 -20.41 0.71
C ASP A 102 11.29 -21.73 0.06
N VAL A 103 10.32 -22.63 -0.16
CA VAL A 103 10.55 -23.93 -0.83
C VAL A 103 11.07 -23.81 -2.27
N HIS A 104 10.93 -22.65 -2.90
CA HIS A 104 11.35 -22.39 -4.28
C HIS A 104 12.55 -21.41 -4.38
N LEU A 105 13.04 -20.88 -3.27
CA LEU A 105 14.13 -19.91 -3.27
C LEU A 105 15.49 -20.60 -3.48
N LYS A 106 16.32 -20.03 -4.36
CA LYS A 106 17.70 -20.49 -4.60
C LYS A 106 18.73 -19.88 -3.64
N LYS A 107 18.31 -18.90 -2.84
CA LYS A 107 19.10 -18.26 -1.77
C LYS A 107 18.17 -17.71 -0.68
N PRO A 108 18.63 -17.47 0.56
CA PRO A 108 17.78 -16.95 1.61
C PRO A 108 17.32 -15.51 1.33
N PHE A 109 16.10 -15.20 1.75
CA PHE A 109 15.52 -13.86 1.77
C PHE A 109 14.77 -13.65 3.07
N THR A 110 14.66 -12.39 3.52
CA THR A 110 13.89 -12.03 4.71
C THR A 110 12.57 -11.40 4.31
N PHE A 111 11.46 -11.92 4.83
CA PHE A 111 10.16 -11.28 4.61
C PHE A 111 10.06 -9.97 5.40
N TYR A 112 9.85 -8.88 4.68
CA TYR A 112 9.70 -7.54 5.24
C TYR A 112 8.22 -7.23 5.46
N ASN A 113 7.74 -7.50 6.68
CA ASN A 113 6.33 -7.29 7.06
C ASN A 113 5.97 -5.81 7.30
N VAL A 114 6.49 -4.93 6.47
CA VAL A 114 6.21 -3.50 6.46
C VAL A 114 5.98 -3.10 5.02
N ASP A 115 4.87 -2.42 4.76
CA ASP A 115 4.63 -1.77 3.47
C ASP A 115 4.83 -0.27 3.62
N ASP A 116 5.97 0.20 3.15
CA ASP A 116 6.38 1.61 3.11
C ASP A 116 5.88 2.34 1.84
N ASN A 117 4.89 1.75 1.15
CA ASN A 117 4.43 2.12 -0.19
C ASN A 117 5.48 1.98 -1.29
N GLY A 118 6.46 1.09 -1.10
CA GLY A 118 7.54 0.87 -2.05
C GLY A 118 8.56 2.00 -2.07
N LEU A 119 8.59 2.86 -1.04
CA LEU A 119 9.49 4.02 -0.99
C LEU A 119 10.96 3.60 -1.05
N HIS A 120 11.32 2.49 -0.40
CA HIS A 120 12.68 1.95 -0.38
C HIS A 120 12.80 0.66 -1.22
N ALA A 121 11.82 0.37 -2.08
CA ALA A 121 11.92 -0.81 -2.94
C ALA A 121 12.97 -0.56 -4.03
N LEU A 122 14.02 -1.39 -4.03
CA LEU A 122 15.03 -1.41 -5.09
C LEU A 122 14.46 -1.88 -6.42
N LYS A 123 13.56 -2.87 -6.37
CA LYS A 123 12.89 -3.43 -7.55
C LYS A 123 11.44 -3.72 -7.20
N GLU A 124 10.57 -3.48 -8.17
CA GLU A 124 9.13 -3.78 -8.08
C GLU A 124 8.67 -4.51 -9.35
N TYR A 125 7.77 -5.47 -9.21
CA TYR A 125 7.18 -6.19 -10.33
C TYR A 125 5.72 -6.53 -10.07
N ASP A 126 4.84 -6.05 -10.94
CA ASP A 126 3.43 -6.37 -10.91
C ASP A 126 3.16 -7.69 -11.65
N THR A 127 2.47 -8.62 -10.98
CA THR A 127 1.98 -9.87 -11.57
C THR A 127 0.65 -10.27 -10.94
N PHE A 128 0.12 -11.44 -11.28
CA PHE A 128 -1.12 -11.93 -10.70
C PHE A 128 -0.95 -13.34 -10.16
N VAL A 129 -1.72 -13.71 -9.15
CA VAL A 129 -1.83 -15.07 -8.61
C VAL A 129 -3.26 -15.57 -8.74
N SER A 130 -3.47 -16.86 -8.45
CA SER A 130 -4.80 -17.44 -8.37
C SER A 130 -5.36 -17.36 -6.96
N GLY A 131 -6.68 -17.34 -6.84
CA GLY A 131 -7.36 -17.34 -5.55
C GLY A 131 -8.82 -16.92 -5.67
N ASN A 132 -9.46 -16.72 -4.52
CA ASN A 132 -10.88 -16.43 -4.40
C ASN A 132 -11.13 -15.29 -3.41
N PHE A 133 -12.22 -14.55 -3.62
CA PHE A 133 -12.70 -13.53 -2.71
C PHE A 133 -13.95 -13.99 -1.97
N LEU A 134 -14.09 -13.56 -0.72
CA LEU A 134 -15.25 -13.83 0.13
C LEU A 134 -15.92 -12.50 0.50
N CYS A 135 -17.24 -12.41 0.33
CA CYS A 135 -17.97 -11.22 0.78
C CYS A 135 -18.16 -11.25 2.30
N ILE A 136 -17.62 -10.25 3.00
CA ILE A 136 -17.67 -10.18 4.47
C ILE A 136 -19.06 -9.83 4.99
N LYS A 137 -19.84 -9.04 4.23
CA LYS A 137 -21.26 -8.75 4.53
C LYS A 137 -22.19 -9.91 4.17
N ARG A 138 -21.65 -11.08 3.80
CA ARG A 138 -22.38 -12.33 3.49
C ARG A 138 -23.54 -12.10 2.53
N CYS A 139 -23.29 -11.40 1.43
CA CYS A 139 -24.24 -11.33 0.32
C CYS A 139 -24.58 -12.75 -0.16
N SER A 140 -25.74 -12.92 -0.80
CA SER A 140 -26.30 -14.21 -1.22
C SER A 140 -25.35 -15.13 -2.01
N LYS A 141 -24.30 -14.57 -2.64
CA LYS A 141 -23.18 -15.32 -3.21
C LYS A 141 -21.99 -15.31 -2.23
N ARG A 142 -21.63 -16.50 -1.72
CA ARG A 142 -20.60 -16.64 -0.65
C ARG A 142 -19.21 -16.17 -1.09
N GLY A 143 -18.81 -16.39 -2.34
CA GLY A 143 -17.51 -15.93 -2.85
C GLY A 143 -17.50 -15.82 -4.37
N TRP A 144 -16.42 -15.25 -4.92
CA TRP A 144 -16.19 -15.17 -6.36
C TRP A 144 -14.70 -15.33 -6.68
N SER A 145 -14.40 -15.86 -7.86
CA SER A 145 -13.05 -15.82 -8.43
C SER A 145 -12.97 -14.66 -9.42
N SER A 146 -11.85 -13.93 -9.40
CA SER A 146 -11.57 -12.87 -10.38
C SER A 146 -10.76 -13.36 -11.58
N GLY A 147 -10.38 -14.65 -11.57
CA GLY A 147 -9.43 -15.25 -12.51
C GLY A 147 -7.97 -14.80 -12.33
N LYS A 148 -7.76 -13.56 -11.90
CA LYS A 148 -6.45 -12.93 -11.66
C LYS A 148 -6.54 -12.03 -10.43
N ILE A 149 -5.76 -12.32 -9.39
CA ILE A 149 -5.56 -11.46 -8.23
C ILE A 149 -4.25 -10.72 -8.42
N ALA A 150 -4.31 -9.40 -8.56
CA ALA A 150 -3.12 -8.59 -8.78
C ALA A 150 -2.24 -8.55 -7.54
N ILE A 151 -0.93 -8.67 -7.75
CA ILE A 151 0.10 -8.60 -6.71
C ILE A 151 1.25 -7.70 -7.19
N SER A 152 1.87 -6.99 -6.26
CA SER A 152 3.10 -6.22 -6.49
C SER A 152 4.21 -6.81 -5.64
N ILE A 153 5.18 -7.47 -6.27
CA ILE A 153 6.35 -8.06 -5.61
C ILE A 153 7.42 -6.99 -5.50
N ARG A 154 8.03 -6.84 -4.33
CA ARG A 154 9.07 -5.83 -4.07
C ARG A 154 10.28 -6.44 -3.41
N LEU A 155 11.44 -5.96 -3.84
CA LEU A 155 12.74 -6.26 -3.27
C LEU A 155 13.31 -4.98 -2.64
N TYR A 156 13.89 -5.11 -1.46
CA TYR A 156 14.53 -4.05 -0.69
C TYR A 156 16.00 -4.43 -0.44
N ASP A 157 16.77 -3.52 0.18
CA ASP A 157 18.13 -3.80 0.62
C ASP A 157 18.20 -5.01 1.56
N HIS A 158 19.40 -5.61 1.68
CA HIS A 158 19.67 -6.75 2.56
C HIS A 158 18.80 -7.98 2.27
N ASP A 159 18.48 -8.22 0.99
CA ASP A 159 17.66 -9.36 0.55
C ASP A 159 16.32 -9.46 1.30
N GLN A 160 15.73 -8.29 1.54
CA GLN A 160 14.39 -8.19 2.10
C GLN A 160 13.34 -8.12 0.99
N TYR A 161 12.19 -8.75 1.19
CA TYR A 161 11.11 -8.70 0.21
C TYR A 161 9.73 -8.64 0.84
N ASN A 162 8.76 -8.12 0.09
CA ASN A 162 7.35 -8.34 0.38
C ASN A 162 6.53 -8.46 -0.91
N ALA A 163 5.30 -8.91 -0.77
CA ALA A 163 4.35 -8.97 -1.87
C ALA A 163 3.03 -8.35 -1.42
N ARG A 164 2.68 -7.21 -2.01
CA ARG A 164 1.40 -6.54 -1.82
C ARG A 164 0.34 -7.28 -2.62
N ILE A 165 -0.73 -7.68 -1.97
CA ILE A 165 -1.87 -8.35 -2.60
C ILE A 165 -3.04 -7.40 -2.65
N HIS A 166 -3.49 -7.05 -3.84
CA HIS A 166 -4.56 -6.08 -4.02
C HIS A 166 -5.92 -6.74 -3.81
N HIS A 167 -6.79 -6.03 -3.10
CA HIS A 167 -8.13 -6.50 -2.77
C HIS A 167 -9.10 -6.26 -3.94
N GLN A 168 -10.31 -6.80 -3.82
CA GLN A 168 -11.40 -6.54 -4.76
C GLN A 168 -12.69 -6.26 -4.02
N ARG A 169 -13.55 -5.41 -4.59
CA ARG A 169 -14.85 -5.07 -4.02
C ARG A 169 -15.93 -6.08 -4.43
N CYS A 170 -16.85 -6.36 -3.50
CA CYS A 170 -18.00 -7.20 -3.77
C CYS A 170 -18.95 -6.52 -4.77
N ARG A 171 -19.43 -7.28 -5.76
CA ARG A 171 -20.36 -6.77 -6.79
C ARG A 171 -21.69 -6.24 -6.26
N VAL A 172 -22.12 -6.71 -5.09
CA VAL A 172 -23.46 -6.43 -4.55
C VAL A 172 -23.46 -5.28 -3.56
N CYS A 173 -22.53 -5.30 -2.60
CA CYS A 173 -22.54 -4.37 -1.46
C CYS A 173 -21.31 -3.46 -1.41
N ASP A 174 -20.45 -3.52 -2.44
CA ASP A 174 -19.20 -2.78 -2.58
C ASP A 174 -18.19 -2.96 -1.42
N SER A 175 -18.43 -3.92 -0.51
CA SER A 175 -17.50 -4.18 0.58
C SER A 175 -16.18 -4.71 0.03
N LEU A 176 -15.08 -4.16 0.50
CA LEU A 176 -13.75 -4.65 0.20
C LEU A 176 -13.58 -6.09 0.68
N SER A 177 -12.90 -6.92 -0.12
CA SER A 177 -12.63 -8.32 0.19
C SER A 177 -11.14 -8.59 0.10
N ARG A 178 -10.58 -9.08 1.21
CA ARG A 178 -9.25 -9.68 1.25
C ARG A 178 -9.33 -11.08 0.63
N PRO A 179 -8.51 -11.41 -0.38
CA PRO A 179 -8.59 -12.71 -1.03
C PRO A 179 -8.01 -13.85 -0.19
N THR A 180 -8.50 -15.06 -0.41
CA THR A 180 -7.80 -16.30 -0.10
C THR A 180 -6.96 -16.68 -1.31
N LEU A 181 -5.64 -16.80 -1.13
CA LEU A 181 -4.70 -17.10 -2.21
C LEU A 181 -4.46 -18.60 -2.32
N ASP A 182 -4.17 -19.04 -3.54
CA ASP A 182 -3.57 -20.34 -3.80
C ASP A 182 -2.07 -20.26 -3.46
N ALA A 183 -1.65 -21.02 -2.45
CA ALA A 183 -0.32 -20.93 -1.86
C ALA A 183 0.80 -21.30 -2.83
N ASP A 184 0.56 -22.27 -3.72
CA ASP A 184 1.51 -22.74 -4.72
C ASP A 184 1.74 -21.67 -5.78
N THR A 185 0.66 -21.13 -6.37
CA THR A 185 0.79 -20.06 -7.38
C THR A 185 1.39 -18.78 -6.80
N TYR A 186 1.15 -18.48 -5.52
CA TYR A 186 1.80 -17.39 -4.82
C TYR A 186 3.30 -17.65 -4.65
N GLY A 187 3.64 -18.82 -4.09
CA GLY A 187 5.00 -19.25 -3.84
C GLY A 187 5.87 -19.25 -5.09
N GLU A 188 5.41 -19.91 -6.15
CA GLU A 188 6.08 -19.99 -7.45
C GLU A 188 6.35 -18.61 -8.06
N ARG A 189 5.37 -17.70 -8.03
CA ARG A 189 5.50 -16.40 -8.69
C ARG A 189 6.39 -15.43 -7.95
N VAL A 190 6.28 -15.41 -6.63
CA VAL A 190 7.13 -14.55 -5.78
C VAL A 190 8.57 -15.04 -5.86
N SER A 191 8.82 -16.33 -5.63
CA SER A 191 10.16 -16.93 -5.69
C SER A 191 10.80 -16.80 -7.08
N TYR A 192 10.05 -17.05 -8.17
CA TYR A 192 10.53 -16.86 -9.53
C TYR A 192 11.11 -15.46 -9.73
N ARG A 193 10.38 -14.43 -9.25
CA ARG A 193 10.80 -13.04 -9.41
C ARG A 193 12.04 -12.73 -8.58
N LEU A 194 12.10 -13.18 -7.33
CA LEU A 194 13.25 -12.99 -6.44
C LEU A 194 14.51 -13.69 -6.97
N ASN A 195 14.38 -14.94 -7.43
CA ASN A 195 15.47 -15.70 -8.04
C ASN A 195 15.99 -14.99 -9.30
N LYS A 196 15.09 -14.53 -10.18
CA LYS A 196 15.45 -13.77 -11.38
C LYS A 196 16.18 -12.47 -11.05
N TRP A 197 15.72 -11.72 -10.04
CA TRP A 197 16.39 -10.49 -9.62
C TRP A 197 17.76 -10.71 -8.98
N SER A 198 18.02 -11.92 -8.49
CA SER A 198 19.30 -12.37 -7.94
C SER A 198 20.27 -12.92 -8.99
N GLY A 199 19.88 -12.89 -10.27
CA GLY A 199 20.72 -13.35 -11.38
C GLY A 199 20.70 -14.86 -11.61
N PHE A 200 19.83 -15.62 -10.94
CA PHE A 200 19.68 -17.04 -11.26
C PHE A 200 18.99 -17.22 -12.63
N GLU A 201 19.49 -18.17 -13.40
CA GLU A 201 18.81 -18.64 -14.60
C GLU A 201 17.50 -19.33 -14.20
N MET A 202 16.41 -18.92 -14.85
CA MET A 202 15.06 -19.37 -14.56
C MET A 202 14.31 -19.57 -15.87
N ASP A 203 13.77 -20.77 -16.07
CA ASP A 203 12.91 -21.06 -17.21
C ASP A 203 11.69 -20.16 -17.23
N LEU A 204 11.27 -19.74 -18.42
CA LEU A 204 10.02 -19.00 -18.60
C LEU A 204 8.86 -19.84 -18.04
N PRO A 205 8.11 -19.33 -17.04
CA PRO A 205 7.01 -20.08 -16.48
C PRO A 205 5.96 -20.33 -17.57
N LYS A 206 5.69 -21.62 -17.81
CA LYS A 206 4.63 -22.04 -18.74
C LYS A 206 3.29 -21.92 -18.03
N TYR A 207 2.71 -20.73 -18.04
CA TYR A 207 1.36 -20.54 -17.51
C TYR A 207 0.33 -21.14 -18.48
N GLY A 208 -0.31 -22.24 -18.08
CA GLY A 208 -1.43 -22.78 -18.84
C GLY A 208 -2.56 -21.76 -18.97
N LYS A 209 -3.13 -21.64 -20.18
CA LYS A 209 -4.34 -20.84 -20.40
C LYS A 209 -5.51 -21.51 -19.68
N LYS A 210 -5.77 -21.12 -18.43
CA LYS A 210 -7.00 -21.51 -17.73
C LYS A 210 -8.13 -20.59 -18.19
N THR A 211 -9.26 -21.17 -18.59
CA THR A 211 -10.49 -20.42 -18.87
C THR A 211 -11.04 -19.90 -17.54
N THR A 212 -10.60 -18.71 -17.14
CA THR A 212 -11.14 -18.03 -15.96
C THR A 212 -12.17 -16.99 -16.39
N PRO A 213 -13.14 -16.65 -15.51
CA PRO A 213 -14.01 -15.50 -15.74
C PRO A 213 -13.17 -14.24 -16.03
N PRO A 214 -13.69 -13.32 -16.87
CA PRO A 214 -12.95 -12.09 -17.18
C PRO A 214 -12.62 -11.32 -15.91
N HIS A 215 -11.42 -10.75 -15.88
CA HIS A 215 -11.01 -9.87 -14.79
C HIS A 215 -11.96 -8.66 -14.69
N ASP A 216 -12.32 -8.31 -13.48
CA ASP A 216 -13.35 -7.30 -13.17
C ASP A 216 -12.67 -6.02 -12.69
N CYS A 217 -12.33 -5.17 -13.66
CA CYS A 217 -11.49 -3.98 -13.47
C CYS A 217 -12.12 -2.94 -12.55
N ASP A 218 -13.42 -2.71 -12.69
CA ASP A 218 -14.15 -1.64 -11.96
C ASP A 218 -14.10 -1.82 -10.44
N ARG A 219 -13.81 -3.04 -9.98
CA ARG A 219 -13.79 -3.41 -8.57
C ARG A 219 -12.40 -3.80 -8.07
N CYS A 220 -11.42 -3.91 -8.96
CA CYS A 220 -10.06 -4.31 -8.61
C CYS A 220 -9.27 -3.11 -8.10
N GLU A 221 -8.74 -3.21 -6.88
CA GLU A 221 -7.96 -2.13 -6.27
C GLU A 221 -6.60 -1.89 -6.94
N ALA A 222 -6.07 -2.86 -7.69
CA ALA A 222 -4.89 -2.64 -8.53
C ALA A 222 -5.25 -1.87 -9.81
N CYS A 223 -6.44 -2.08 -10.38
CA CYS A 223 -6.88 -1.37 -11.57
C CYS A 223 -7.14 0.11 -11.26
N SER A 224 -7.75 0.40 -10.11
CA SER A 224 -8.03 1.78 -9.67
C SER A 224 -6.76 2.63 -9.51
N ILE A 225 -5.60 2.00 -9.36
CA ILE A 225 -4.29 2.67 -9.27
C ILE A 225 -3.36 2.37 -10.48
N GLY A 226 -3.87 1.74 -11.53
CA GLY A 226 -3.12 1.45 -12.76
C GLY A 226 -1.98 0.42 -12.63
N ARG A 227 -2.01 -0.44 -11.61
CA ARG A 227 -0.99 -1.48 -11.32
C ARG A 227 -1.44 -2.90 -11.60
N CYS A 228 -2.67 -3.10 -12.08
CA CYS A 228 -3.11 -4.44 -12.43
C CYS A 228 -2.35 -4.95 -13.67
N PRO A 229 -1.72 -6.13 -13.61
CA PRO A 229 -1.01 -6.71 -14.74
C PRO A 229 -2.01 -7.34 -15.69
N HIS A 230 -2.43 -6.54 -16.67
CA HIS A 230 -3.27 -7.01 -17.76
C HIS A 230 -2.44 -7.68 -18.85
N ASP A 231 -3.06 -8.61 -19.56
CA ASP A 231 -2.49 -9.16 -20.78
C ASP A 231 -2.64 -8.12 -21.90
N ARG A 232 -1.57 -7.82 -22.64
CA ARG A 232 -1.57 -6.72 -23.64
C ARG A 232 -2.54 -6.99 -24.80
N ASP A 233 -2.90 -8.25 -25.02
CA ASP A 233 -3.69 -8.73 -26.16
C ASP A 233 -5.16 -9.04 -25.82
N ASP A 234 -5.61 -8.78 -24.60
CA ASP A 234 -7.02 -8.99 -24.23
C ASP A 234 -7.87 -7.82 -24.78
N VAL A 235 -8.90 -8.10 -25.59
CA VAL A 235 -9.80 -7.05 -26.11
C VAL A 235 -10.50 -6.32 -24.95
N LYS A 236 -10.75 -7.01 -23.83
CA LYS A 236 -11.27 -6.41 -22.58
C LYS A 236 -10.23 -5.56 -21.85
N TYR A 237 -8.93 -5.77 -22.11
CA TYR A 237 -7.86 -4.86 -21.66
C TYR A 237 -7.94 -3.49 -22.33
N ARG A 238 -8.37 -3.39 -23.60
CA ARG A 238 -8.56 -2.07 -24.24
C ARG A 238 -9.68 -1.27 -23.57
N GLU A 239 -10.74 -1.92 -23.11
CA GLU A 239 -11.85 -1.28 -22.38
C GLU A 239 -11.46 -0.90 -20.95
N CYS A 240 -10.74 -1.79 -20.25
CA CYS A 240 -10.18 -1.52 -18.93
C CYS A 240 -9.15 -0.36 -18.95
N ARG A 241 -8.31 -0.29 -20.00
CA ARG A 241 -7.34 0.80 -20.20
C ARG A 241 -8.01 2.15 -20.47
N LYS A 242 -9.18 2.19 -21.11
CA LYS A 242 -9.96 3.42 -21.27
C LYS A 242 -10.44 3.98 -19.91
N HIS A 243 -10.80 3.11 -18.97
CA HIS A 243 -11.14 3.51 -17.60
C HIS A 243 -9.91 3.93 -16.78
N CYS A 244 -8.75 3.29 -16.96
CA CYS A 244 -7.53 3.58 -16.19
C CYS A 244 -6.70 4.78 -16.69
N ARG A 245 -7.12 5.46 -17.78
CA ARG A 245 -6.42 6.64 -18.37
C ARG A 245 -7.35 7.81 -18.68
N SER A 246 -8.50 7.92 -18.03
CA SER A 246 -9.27 9.17 -18.03
C SER A 246 -8.66 10.12 -16.99
N ASP A 247 -7.89 11.08 -17.50
CA ASP A 247 -7.54 12.36 -16.87
C ASP A 247 -6.65 12.32 -15.63
N TYR A 248 -5.33 12.48 -15.84
CA TYR A 248 -4.49 13.56 -15.27
C TYR A 248 -3.17 13.64 -16.04
#